data_AF-A0A845B638-F1
#
_entry.id   AF-A0A845B638-F1
#
_cell.length_a   1.000
_cell.length_b   1.000
_cell.length_c   1.000
_cell.angle_alpha   90.00
_cell.angle_beta   90.00
_cell.angle_gamma   90.00
#
_symmetry.space_group_name_H-M   'P 1'
#
loop_
_entity.id
_entity.type
_entity.pdbx_description
1 polymer ?
#
loop_
_entity_poly.entity_id
_entity_poly.type
_entity_poly.pdbx_seq_one_letter_code
_entity_poly.pdbx_strand_id
1 'polypeptide(L)'
;MEIFTKGERVREGPPRAGESRYSYLNASAREEAAIARRTVEDWLADYPAGNFSHWLGDFQSADDGQHQSAFFELFLFQFFSKSGCEIIAVEPSFEGQKGNPDFHLRDKVGREFIVEAISPNFSADINKGKEKLTAEIKDAINSLPINNHLLILEKIEAPFESINKKRLADALLQWIANNPDENDLFEYRDKGALVQLKAIARRGLEASSRSHRPIAVEMGDVSISTPGMEIRRGLEKKPRSTEI
;
A
#
# COMPACT_ATOMS: atom_id res chain seq x y z
N MET A 1 13.48 11.72 -20.32
CA MET A 1 13.46 10.44 -19.56
C MET A 1 12.01 9.96 -19.55
N GLU A 2 11.75 8.66 -19.71
CA GLU A 2 10.37 8.16 -19.83
C GLU A 2 10.04 7.27 -18.62
N ILE A 3 9.21 7.79 -17.71
CA ILE A 3 8.74 7.07 -16.51
C ILE A 3 7.57 6.16 -16.88
N PHE A 4 6.65 6.65 -17.71
CA PHE A 4 5.45 5.94 -18.11
C PHE A 4 5.55 5.51 -19.57
N THR A 5 4.96 4.35 -19.89
CA THR A 5 4.95 3.82 -21.25
C THR A 5 4.13 4.73 -22.17
N LYS A 6 4.65 5.03 -23.36
CA LYS A 6 3.90 5.75 -24.39
C LYS A 6 2.84 4.84 -25.05
N GLY A 7 1.72 5.43 -25.42
CA GLY A 7 0.62 4.73 -26.10
C GLY A 7 -0.76 5.22 -25.69
N GLU A 8 -1.75 4.88 -26.51
CA GLU A 8 -3.16 5.09 -26.19
C GLU A 8 -3.55 4.23 -24.98
N ARG A 9 -4.21 4.86 -24.01
CA ARG A 9 -4.73 4.18 -22.82
C ARG A 9 -6.24 4.16 -22.93
N VAL A 10 -6.81 2.96 -22.81
CA VAL A 10 -8.27 2.73 -22.91
C VAL A 10 -8.86 2.18 -21.61
N ARG A 11 -8.02 1.96 -20.59
CA ARG A 11 -8.44 1.30 -19.37
C ARG A 11 -9.14 2.26 -18.42
N GLU A 12 -10.45 2.10 -18.30
CA GLU A 12 -11.28 2.77 -17.32
C GLU A 12 -11.46 1.98 -16.02
N GLY A 13 -11.91 2.67 -14.97
CA GLY A 13 -12.29 2.06 -13.69
C GLY A 13 -11.14 1.97 -12.66
N PRO A 14 -11.40 1.33 -11.51
CA PRO A 14 -10.45 1.26 -10.39
C PRO A 14 -9.29 0.26 -10.62
N PRO A 15 -8.26 0.27 -9.75
CA PRO A 15 -7.22 -0.75 -9.73
C PRO A 15 -7.78 -2.16 -9.57
N ARG A 16 -7.10 -3.15 -10.16
CA ARG A 16 -7.41 -4.57 -9.92
C ARG A 16 -6.91 -4.99 -8.55
N ALA A 17 -7.50 -6.05 -7.99
CA ALA A 17 -6.97 -6.64 -6.75
C ALA A 17 -5.52 -7.10 -6.97
N GLY A 18 -4.62 -6.67 -6.08
CA GLY A 18 -3.19 -7.00 -6.13
C GLY A 18 -2.38 -6.28 -7.22
N GLU A 19 -2.99 -5.34 -7.96
CA GLU A 19 -2.24 -4.51 -8.90
C GLU A 19 -1.43 -3.43 -8.18
N SER A 20 -0.15 -3.28 -8.54
CA SER A 20 0.69 -2.23 -7.97
C SER A 20 0.20 -0.84 -8.39
N ARG A 21 0.44 0.15 -7.54
CA ARG A 21 0.09 1.55 -7.80
C ARG A 21 0.75 2.06 -9.07
N TYR A 22 2.02 1.74 -9.29
CA TYR A 22 2.71 2.07 -10.54
C TYR A 22 2.02 1.44 -11.75
N SER A 23 1.69 0.14 -11.71
CA SER A 23 1.05 -0.54 -12.84
C SER A 23 -0.30 0.08 -13.20
N TYR A 24 -1.11 0.39 -12.18
CA TYR A 24 -2.38 1.07 -12.37
C TYR A 24 -2.18 2.47 -12.94
N LEU A 25 -1.28 3.27 -12.36
CA LEU A 25 -0.98 4.62 -12.82
C LEU A 25 -0.43 4.61 -14.25
N ASN A 26 0.39 3.62 -14.61
CA ASN A 26 0.94 3.50 -15.95
C ASN A 26 -0.13 3.12 -16.99
N ALA A 27 -1.13 2.31 -16.64
CA ALA A 27 -2.12 1.78 -17.57
C ALA A 27 -3.44 2.58 -17.64
N SER A 28 -3.81 3.30 -16.59
CA SER A 28 -5.14 3.91 -16.44
C SER A 28 -5.39 5.06 -17.43
N ALA A 29 -6.54 5.03 -18.10
CA ALA A 29 -7.01 6.06 -19.02
C ALA A 29 -7.74 7.22 -18.32
N ARG A 30 -8.05 7.05 -17.03
CA ARG A 30 -8.75 8.07 -16.23
C ARG A 30 -8.00 9.40 -16.22
N GLU A 31 -8.75 10.50 -16.24
CA GLU A 31 -8.19 11.86 -16.25
C GLU A 31 -7.32 12.13 -15.02
N GLU A 32 -7.70 11.64 -13.84
CA GLU A 32 -6.92 11.86 -12.61
C GLU A 32 -5.56 11.14 -12.69
N ALA A 33 -5.52 9.97 -13.32
CA ALA A 33 -4.27 9.26 -13.58
C ALA A 33 -3.41 10.00 -14.62
N ALA A 34 -4.03 10.61 -15.64
CA ALA A 34 -3.32 11.44 -16.61
C ALA A 34 -2.72 12.70 -15.96
N ILE A 35 -3.47 13.38 -15.08
CA ILE A 35 -2.96 14.51 -14.28
C ILE A 35 -1.78 14.06 -13.42
N ALA A 36 -1.91 12.97 -12.66
CA ALA A 36 -0.85 12.47 -11.81
C ALA A 36 0.43 12.13 -12.60
N ARG A 37 0.30 11.47 -13.76
CA ARG A 37 1.45 11.19 -14.64
C ARG A 37 2.12 12.47 -15.13
N ARG A 38 1.34 13.43 -15.65
CA ARG A 38 1.88 14.73 -16.11
C ARG A 38 2.61 15.45 -14.99
N THR A 39 2.00 15.55 -13.81
CA THR A 39 2.63 16.18 -12.64
C THR A 39 3.99 15.54 -12.31
N VAL A 40 4.05 14.21 -12.30
CA VAL A 40 5.31 13.49 -12.02
C VAL A 40 6.35 13.74 -13.12
N GLU A 41 5.95 13.70 -14.40
CA GLU A 41 6.85 13.97 -15.52
C GLU A 41 7.37 15.41 -15.50
N ASP A 42 6.51 16.38 -15.21
CA ASP A 42 6.86 17.80 -15.07
C ASP A 42 7.83 18.00 -13.91
N TRP A 43 7.57 17.37 -12.76
CA TRP A 43 8.45 17.42 -11.60
C TRP A 43 9.82 16.81 -11.86
N LEU A 44 9.88 15.77 -12.69
CA LEU A 44 11.13 15.13 -13.05
C LEU A 44 11.97 15.96 -14.02
N ALA A 45 11.37 16.86 -14.79
CA ALA A 45 12.12 17.73 -15.70
C ALA A 45 13.20 18.56 -14.99
N ASP A 46 12.97 18.87 -13.70
CA ASP A 46 13.90 19.60 -12.84
C ASP A 46 14.82 18.68 -12.02
N TYR A 47 14.59 17.36 -11.99
CA TYR A 47 15.34 16.43 -11.14
C TYR A 47 16.74 16.16 -11.73
N PRO A 48 17.82 16.23 -10.92
CA PRO A 48 19.17 16.01 -11.42
C PRO A 48 19.39 14.56 -11.87
N ALA A 49 20.22 14.38 -12.90
CA ALA A 49 20.41 13.09 -13.57
C ALA A 49 21.23 12.06 -12.77
N GLY A 50 21.87 12.44 -11.66
CA GLY A 50 22.66 11.53 -10.81
C GLY A 50 21.78 10.47 -10.16
N ASN A 51 22.16 9.19 -10.27
CA ASN A 51 21.44 8.02 -9.71
C ASN A 51 19.97 7.84 -10.14
N PHE A 52 19.53 8.57 -11.17
CA PHE A 52 18.17 8.49 -11.73
C PHE A 52 17.71 7.06 -12.06
N SER A 53 18.63 6.17 -12.48
CA SER A 53 18.28 4.78 -12.78
C SER A 53 17.80 3.99 -11.57
N HIS A 54 18.36 4.26 -10.38
CA HIS A 54 17.95 3.59 -9.14
C HIS A 54 16.57 4.10 -8.72
N TRP A 55 16.41 5.42 -8.65
CA TRP A 55 15.12 6.07 -8.38
C TRP A 55 14.03 5.60 -9.34
N LEU A 56 14.33 5.53 -10.64
CA LEU A 56 13.38 5.05 -11.65
C LEU A 56 12.97 3.60 -11.39
N GLY A 57 13.91 2.74 -11.02
CA GLY A 57 13.62 1.35 -10.64
C GLY A 57 12.67 1.25 -9.47
N ASP A 58 12.90 2.02 -8.41
CA ASP A 58 12.03 2.06 -7.23
C ASP A 58 10.65 2.67 -7.56
N PHE A 59 10.61 3.73 -8.38
CA PHE A 59 9.36 4.34 -8.82
C PHE A 59 8.51 3.39 -9.67
N GLN A 60 9.15 2.61 -10.55
CA GLN A 60 8.47 1.63 -11.40
C GLN A 60 8.22 0.29 -10.70
N SER A 61 8.56 0.16 -9.42
CA SER A 61 8.47 -1.10 -8.70
C SER A 61 7.03 -1.61 -8.57
N ALA A 62 6.91 -2.94 -8.55
CA ALA A 62 5.68 -3.62 -8.16
C ALA A 62 5.44 -3.59 -6.64
N ASP A 63 6.49 -3.27 -5.86
CA ASP A 63 6.38 -3.04 -4.41
C ASP A 63 5.89 -1.61 -4.16
N ASP A 64 4.65 -1.47 -3.70
CA ASP A 64 4.03 -0.17 -3.40
C ASP A 64 4.82 0.66 -2.37
N GLY A 65 5.61 0.01 -1.50
CA GLY A 65 6.48 0.71 -0.55
C GLY A 65 7.66 1.40 -1.24
N GLN A 66 8.28 0.73 -2.22
CA GLN A 66 9.35 1.34 -3.03
C GLN A 66 8.79 2.46 -3.92
N HIS A 67 7.67 2.20 -4.60
CA HIS A 67 7.00 3.20 -5.42
C HIS A 67 6.64 4.45 -4.60
N GLN A 68 6.06 4.27 -3.41
CA GLN A 68 5.69 5.37 -2.53
C GLN A 68 6.91 6.12 -1.98
N SER A 69 7.99 5.43 -1.65
CA SER A 69 9.24 6.05 -1.20
C SER A 69 9.84 6.94 -2.28
N ALA A 70 9.98 6.43 -3.51
CA ALA A 70 10.50 7.18 -4.65
C ALA A 70 9.62 8.39 -5.01
N PHE A 71 8.28 8.22 -4.96
CA PHE A 71 7.36 9.35 -5.14
C PHE A 71 7.54 10.42 -4.05
N PHE A 72 7.70 10.02 -2.79
CA PHE A 72 7.86 10.95 -1.67
C PHE A 72 9.16 11.75 -1.77
N GLU A 73 10.25 11.11 -2.18
CA GLU A 73 11.53 11.77 -2.50
C GLU A 73 11.35 12.85 -3.57
N LEU A 74 10.71 12.52 -4.70
CA LEU A 74 10.45 13.49 -5.78
C LEU A 74 9.53 14.64 -5.31
N PHE A 75 8.51 14.33 -4.52
CA PHE A 75 7.64 15.34 -3.91
C PHE A 75 8.44 16.31 -3.03
N LEU A 76 9.34 15.80 -2.17
CA LEU A 76 10.17 16.63 -1.31
C LEU A 76 11.12 17.51 -2.12
N PHE A 77 11.75 16.96 -3.16
CA PHE A 77 12.59 17.74 -4.07
C PHE A 77 11.85 18.96 -4.63
N GLN A 78 10.63 18.75 -5.13
CA GLN A 78 9.81 19.84 -5.66
C GLN A 78 9.32 20.79 -4.57
N PHE A 79 8.91 20.26 -3.41
CA PHE A 79 8.48 21.06 -2.27
C PHE A 79 9.57 22.04 -1.83
N PHE A 80 10.81 21.57 -1.65
CA PHE A 80 11.93 22.43 -1.24
C PHE A 80 12.31 23.43 -2.34
N SER A 81 12.38 22.98 -3.59
CA SER A 81 12.65 23.86 -4.73
C SER A 81 11.64 25.00 -4.84
N LYS A 82 10.34 24.70 -4.74
CA LYS A 82 9.26 25.71 -4.79
C LYS A 82 9.18 26.56 -3.52
N SER A 83 9.63 26.05 -2.38
CA SER A 83 9.77 26.82 -1.14
C SER A 83 10.92 27.83 -1.20
N GLY A 84 11.75 27.75 -2.24
CA GLY A 84 12.91 28.61 -2.48
C GLY A 84 14.15 28.19 -1.70
N CYS A 85 14.26 26.90 -1.39
CA CYS A 85 15.53 26.29 -1.01
C CYS A 85 16.34 25.98 -2.28
N GLU A 86 17.66 26.10 -2.18
CA GLU A 86 18.61 25.62 -3.17
C GLU A 86 18.89 24.14 -2.89
N ILE A 87 18.77 23.29 -3.92
CA ILE A 87 19.20 21.89 -3.85
C ILE A 87 20.70 21.84 -4.17
N ILE A 88 21.56 21.74 -3.15
CA ILE A 88 23.02 21.69 -3.36
C ILE A 88 23.42 20.36 -4.01
N ALA A 89 22.89 19.26 -3.49
CA ALA A 89 23.12 17.92 -4.01
C ALA A 89 21.95 16.98 -3.71
N VAL A 90 21.72 16.04 -4.64
CA VAL A 90 20.87 14.85 -4.45
C VAL A 90 21.80 13.67 -4.21
N GLU A 91 21.46 12.84 -3.23
CA GLU A 91 22.29 11.72 -2.76
C GLU A 91 23.77 12.08 -2.51
N PRO A 92 24.09 13.16 -1.76
CA PRO A 92 25.47 13.54 -1.45
C PRO A 92 26.24 12.41 -0.76
N SER A 93 27.50 12.24 -1.17
CA SER A 93 28.45 11.38 -0.46
C SER A 93 29.29 12.20 0.51
N PHE A 94 29.35 11.76 1.76
CA PHE A 94 30.18 12.37 2.81
C PHE A 94 31.34 11.46 3.18
N GLU A 95 32.55 12.02 3.29
CA GLU A 95 33.73 11.26 3.64
C GLU A 95 33.58 10.62 5.03
N GLY A 96 33.88 9.32 5.14
CA GLY A 96 33.78 8.58 6.41
C GLY A 96 32.36 8.17 6.82
N GLN A 97 31.32 8.52 6.06
CA GLN A 97 29.93 8.10 6.33
C GLN A 97 29.53 6.88 5.50
N LYS A 98 28.70 6.01 6.09
CA LYS A 98 28.05 4.90 5.38
C LYS A 98 26.65 5.32 4.96
N GLY A 99 26.37 5.30 3.66
CA GLY A 99 25.10 5.72 3.07
C GLY A 99 25.13 7.17 2.60
N ASN A 100 24.25 7.49 1.65
CA ASN A 100 24.04 8.84 1.14
C ASN A 100 22.67 9.31 1.63
N PRO A 101 22.59 10.46 2.32
CA PRO A 101 21.30 11.08 2.59
C PRO A 101 20.59 11.49 1.30
N ASP A 102 19.28 11.69 1.32
CA ASP A 102 18.54 11.96 0.07
C ASP A 102 18.86 13.37 -0.51
N PHE A 103 18.96 14.39 0.35
CA PHE A 103 19.24 15.76 -0.10
C PHE A 103 20.18 16.55 0.82
N HIS A 104 21.03 17.38 0.23
CA HIS A 104 21.73 18.50 0.89
C HIS A 104 21.20 19.81 0.33
N LEU A 105 20.66 20.65 1.22
CA LEU A 105 19.89 21.83 0.87
C LEU A 105 20.45 23.07 1.54
N ARG A 106 20.17 24.24 0.94
CA ARG A 106 20.37 25.56 1.55
C ARG A 106 19.07 26.36 1.54
N ASP A 107 18.72 26.99 2.66
CA ASP A 107 17.55 27.86 2.74
C ASP A 107 17.82 29.30 2.24
N LYS A 108 16.78 30.13 2.21
CA LYS A 108 16.84 31.53 1.75
C LYS A 108 17.75 32.44 2.57
N VAL A 109 18.10 32.05 3.80
CA VAL A 109 18.99 32.81 4.67
C VAL A 109 20.41 32.22 4.71
N GLY A 110 20.68 31.23 3.86
CA GLY A 110 22.00 30.64 3.68
C GLY A 110 22.33 29.48 4.62
N ARG A 111 21.37 28.97 5.39
CA ARG A 111 21.59 27.82 6.29
C ARG A 111 21.53 26.52 5.50
N GLU A 112 22.53 25.67 5.70
CA GLU A 112 22.60 24.35 5.08
C GLU A 112 22.06 23.27 6.01
N PHE A 113 21.40 22.27 5.42
CA PHE A 113 20.85 21.14 6.16
C PHE A 113 20.67 19.92 5.25
N ILE A 114 20.59 18.75 5.87
CA ILE A 114 20.38 17.47 5.21
C ILE A 114 18.92 17.05 5.40
N VAL A 115 18.32 16.50 4.35
CA VAL A 115 16.97 15.94 4.41
C VAL A 115 17.00 14.47 4.01
N GLU A 116 16.29 13.67 4.81
CA GLU A 116 16.00 12.28 4.52
C GLU A 116 14.50 12.08 4.28
N ALA A 117 14.15 11.58 3.11
CA ALA A 117 12.82 11.17 2.68
C ALA A 117 12.47 9.81 3.33
N ILE A 118 12.12 9.84 4.62
CA ILE A 118 11.58 8.65 5.28
C ILE A 118 10.07 8.64 5.06
N SER A 119 9.62 7.80 4.13
CA SER A 119 8.24 7.32 4.18
C SER A 119 8.18 6.26 5.27
N PRO A 120 7.51 6.49 6.42
CA PRO A 120 7.17 5.40 7.31
C PRO A 120 6.26 4.49 6.48
N ASN A 121 6.84 3.46 5.90
CA ASN A 121 6.08 2.36 5.36
C ASN A 121 5.23 1.89 6.51
N PHE A 122 3.92 2.19 6.45
CA PHE A 122 2.93 1.47 7.22
C PHE A 122 3.22 0.00 6.93
N SER A 123 3.85 -0.65 7.89
CA SER A 123 3.98 -2.10 8.01
C SER A 123 4.69 -2.94 6.92
N ALA A 124 5.60 -2.40 6.10
CA ALA A 124 6.14 -3.16 4.96
C ALA A 124 6.96 -4.43 5.29
N ASP A 125 7.62 -4.57 6.44
CA ASP A 125 8.38 -5.81 6.73
C ASP A 125 7.75 -6.74 7.77
N ILE A 126 6.92 -6.21 8.66
CA ILE A 126 6.32 -7.00 9.75
C ILE A 126 4.92 -7.49 9.38
N ASN A 127 4.19 -6.84 8.45
CA ASN A 127 2.83 -7.27 8.10
C ASN A 127 2.64 -7.74 6.65
N LYS A 128 3.61 -7.67 5.72
CA LYS A 128 3.41 -8.20 4.34
C LYS A 128 2.91 -9.64 4.31
N GLY A 129 3.46 -10.51 5.17
CA GLY A 129 2.99 -11.89 5.31
C GLY A 129 1.55 -11.98 5.83
N LYS A 130 1.19 -11.12 6.78
CA LYS A 130 -0.15 -11.04 7.35
C LYS A 130 -1.16 -10.45 6.38
N GLU A 131 -0.82 -9.37 5.68
CA GLU A 131 -1.64 -8.72 4.66
C GLU A 131 -1.91 -9.66 3.48
N LYS A 132 -0.87 -10.36 3.02
CA LYS A 132 -1.01 -11.41 2.00
C LYS A 132 -1.94 -12.53 2.47
N LEU A 133 -1.73 -13.06 3.68
CA LEU A 133 -2.58 -14.11 4.23
C LEU A 133 -4.03 -13.63 4.42
N THR A 134 -4.23 -12.41 4.90
CA THR A 134 -5.55 -11.76 5.01
C THR A 134 -6.22 -11.67 3.65
N ALA A 135 -5.50 -11.23 2.60
CA ALA A 135 -6.03 -11.20 1.24
C ALA A 135 -6.40 -12.59 0.73
N GLU A 136 -5.53 -13.59 0.94
CA GLU A 136 -5.81 -14.97 0.54
C GLU A 136 -7.01 -15.60 1.28
N ILE A 137 -7.23 -15.25 2.54
CA ILE A 137 -8.40 -15.66 3.32
C ILE A 137 -9.67 -15.03 2.74
N LYS A 138 -9.64 -13.73 2.46
CA LYS A 138 -10.76 -13.01 1.84
C LYS A 138 -11.10 -13.59 0.47
N ASP A 139 -10.10 -13.90 -0.35
CA ASP A 139 -10.31 -14.52 -1.66
C ASP A 139 -10.91 -15.92 -1.55
N ALA A 140 -10.43 -16.74 -0.60
CA ALA A 140 -10.99 -18.07 -0.36
C ALA A 140 -12.48 -18.00 0.02
N ILE A 141 -12.86 -17.08 0.93
CA ILE A 141 -14.26 -16.87 1.31
C ILE A 141 -15.09 -16.34 0.14
N ASN A 142 -14.54 -15.37 -0.61
CA ASN A 142 -15.27 -14.76 -1.73
C ASN A 142 -15.48 -15.71 -2.92
N SER A 143 -14.70 -16.78 -3.01
CA SER A 143 -14.87 -17.81 -4.04
C SER A 143 -15.98 -18.83 -3.73
N LEU A 144 -16.58 -18.78 -2.53
CA LEU A 144 -17.58 -19.76 -2.12
C LEU A 144 -18.95 -19.49 -2.75
N PRO A 145 -19.71 -20.54 -3.10
CA PRO A 145 -21.04 -20.43 -3.71
C PRO A 145 -22.14 -20.09 -2.68
N ILE A 146 -21.96 -19.03 -1.90
CA ILE A 146 -22.91 -18.58 -0.86
C ILE A 146 -23.90 -17.59 -1.48
N ASN A 147 -25.15 -18.05 -1.67
CA ASN A 147 -26.18 -17.27 -2.36
C ASN A 147 -27.32 -16.80 -1.44
N ASN A 148 -27.51 -17.46 -0.30
CA ASN A 148 -28.62 -17.20 0.64
C ASN A 148 -28.25 -16.21 1.75
N HIS A 149 -26.96 -15.89 1.93
CA HIS A 149 -26.49 -14.97 2.96
C HIS A 149 -25.52 -13.92 2.40
N LEU A 150 -25.50 -12.74 3.01
CA LEU A 150 -24.39 -11.77 2.92
C LEU A 150 -23.51 -11.98 4.14
N LEU A 151 -22.19 -11.98 3.95
CA LEU A 151 -21.24 -12.08 5.06
C LEU A 151 -20.74 -10.69 5.45
N ILE A 152 -20.74 -10.42 6.75
CA ILE A 152 -20.05 -9.27 7.34
C ILE A 152 -18.76 -9.78 7.96
N LEU A 153 -17.63 -9.24 7.50
CA LEU A 153 -16.34 -9.52 8.11
C LEU A 153 -16.16 -8.64 9.34
N GLU A 154 -16.19 -9.27 10.51
CA GLU A 154 -15.99 -8.60 11.80
C GLU A 154 -14.51 -8.48 12.12
N LYS A 155 -13.74 -9.55 11.89
CA LYS A 155 -12.32 -9.57 12.24
C LYS A 155 -11.52 -10.61 11.46
N ILE A 156 -10.29 -10.26 11.09
CA ILE A 156 -9.26 -11.21 10.67
C ILE A 156 -7.98 -10.92 11.45
N GLU A 157 -7.54 -11.87 12.26
CA GLU A 157 -6.19 -11.88 12.80
C GLU A 157 -5.38 -12.91 12.02
N ALA A 158 -4.47 -12.45 11.16
CA ALA A 158 -3.59 -13.32 10.38
C ALA A 158 -2.25 -13.51 11.11
N PRO A 159 -1.79 -14.75 11.36
CA PRO A 159 -0.46 -15.05 11.86
C PRO A 159 0.55 -14.97 10.71
N PHE A 160 1.83 -15.25 11.00
CA PHE A 160 2.85 -15.40 9.95
C PHE A 160 2.78 -16.75 9.22
N GLU A 161 1.99 -17.70 9.70
CA GLU A 161 1.88 -19.05 9.16
C GLU A 161 0.67 -19.24 8.23
N SER A 162 0.82 -20.06 7.18
CA SER A 162 -0.28 -20.37 6.27
C SER A 162 -1.37 -21.22 6.96
N ILE A 163 -2.64 -20.82 6.81
CA ILE A 163 -3.80 -21.59 7.28
C ILE A 163 -4.30 -22.60 6.24
N ASN A 164 -5.07 -23.59 6.68
CA ASN A 164 -5.78 -24.50 5.80
C ASN A 164 -7.09 -23.88 5.29
N LYS A 165 -6.99 -23.12 4.18
CA LYS A 165 -8.13 -22.42 3.56
C LYS A 165 -9.29 -23.34 3.16
N LYS A 166 -9.02 -24.61 2.82
CA LYS A 166 -10.08 -25.60 2.52
C LYS A 166 -10.90 -25.93 3.77
N ARG A 167 -10.24 -26.14 4.91
CA ARG A 167 -10.95 -26.39 6.19
C ARG A 167 -11.78 -25.18 6.63
N LEU A 168 -11.28 -23.97 6.41
CA LEU A 168 -12.05 -22.74 6.63
C LEU A 168 -13.31 -22.73 5.74
N ALA A 169 -13.16 -22.98 4.44
CA ALA A 169 -14.27 -23.04 3.49
C ALA A 169 -15.32 -24.09 3.87
N ASP A 170 -14.89 -25.31 4.19
CA ASP A 170 -15.78 -26.41 4.57
C ASP A 170 -16.56 -26.07 5.85
N ALA A 171 -15.89 -25.52 6.86
CA ALA A 171 -16.53 -25.10 8.11
C ALA A 171 -17.54 -23.97 7.89
N LEU A 172 -17.19 -22.99 7.05
CA LEU A 172 -18.08 -21.86 6.75
C LEU A 172 -19.32 -22.31 5.98
N LEU A 173 -19.17 -23.20 5.00
CA LEU A 173 -20.31 -23.75 4.26
C LEU A 173 -21.24 -24.58 5.17
N GLN A 174 -20.68 -25.37 6.08
CA GLN A 174 -21.48 -26.11 7.08
C GLN A 174 -22.24 -25.16 8.01
N TRP A 175 -21.60 -24.09 8.47
CA TRP A 175 -22.25 -23.09 9.31
C TRP A 175 -23.39 -22.40 8.55
N ILE A 176 -23.16 -21.97 7.31
CA ILE A 176 -24.21 -21.38 6.46
C ILE A 176 -25.36 -22.34 6.16
N ALA A 177 -25.07 -23.65 6.02
CA ALA A 177 -26.10 -24.66 5.83
C ALA A 177 -27.05 -24.79 7.03
N ASN A 178 -26.57 -24.44 8.24
CA ASN A 178 -27.40 -24.37 9.45
C ASN A 178 -28.24 -23.08 9.54
N ASN A 179 -28.17 -22.22 8.51
CA ASN A 179 -28.99 -21.03 8.33
C ASN A 179 -28.92 -20.02 9.50
N PRO A 180 -27.71 -19.50 9.78
CA PRO A 180 -27.46 -18.56 10.88
C PRO A 180 -28.16 -17.22 10.65
N ASP A 181 -28.50 -16.53 11.73
CA ASP A 181 -29.02 -15.17 11.71
C ASP A 181 -27.94 -14.12 12.06
N GLU A 182 -28.36 -12.85 12.11
CA GLU A 182 -27.48 -11.70 12.33
C GLU A 182 -26.84 -11.66 13.74
N ASN A 183 -27.35 -12.45 14.68
CA ASN A 183 -26.80 -12.59 16.03
C ASN A 183 -25.78 -13.74 16.14
N ASP A 184 -25.76 -14.64 15.16
CA ASP A 184 -24.82 -15.75 15.14
C ASP A 184 -23.45 -15.29 14.66
N LEU A 185 -22.42 -15.68 15.40
CA LEU A 185 -21.02 -15.42 15.07
C LEU A 185 -20.35 -16.71 14.60
N PHE A 186 -19.87 -16.70 13.35
CA PHE A 186 -18.92 -17.70 12.90
C PHE A 186 -17.53 -17.34 13.42
N GLU A 187 -16.90 -18.25 14.14
CA GLU A 187 -15.52 -18.13 14.59
C GLU A 187 -14.70 -19.32 14.11
N TYR A 188 -13.62 -19.05 13.37
CA TYR A 188 -12.68 -20.06 12.91
C TYR A 188 -11.27 -19.77 13.41
N ARG A 189 -10.62 -20.78 13.98
CA ARG A 189 -9.23 -20.72 14.44
C ARG A 189 -8.39 -21.81 13.80
N ASP A 190 -7.25 -21.43 13.23
CA ASP A 190 -6.24 -22.36 12.72
C ASP A 190 -4.84 -21.74 12.87
N LYS A 191 -3.94 -22.44 13.56
CA LYS A 191 -2.53 -22.02 13.75
C LYS A 191 -2.34 -20.56 14.17
N GLY A 192 -3.17 -20.10 15.11
CA GLY A 192 -3.13 -18.72 15.62
C GLY A 192 -3.86 -17.69 14.75
N ALA A 193 -4.42 -18.08 13.60
CA ALA A 193 -5.35 -17.24 12.88
C ALA A 193 -6.73 -17.22 13.52
N LEU A 194 -7.41 -16.09 13.40
CA LEU A 194 -8.80 -15.90 13.78
C LEU A 194 -9.56 -15.29 12.60
N VAL A 195 -10.66 -15.90 12.21
CA VAL A 195 -11.62 -15.32 11.27
C VAL A 195 -12.98 -15.26 11.95
N GLN A 196 -13.56 -14.07 12.02
CA GLN A 196 -14.87 -13.83 12.58
C GLN A 196 -15.81 -13.20 11.54
N LEU A 197 -16.95 -13.85 11.32
CA LEU A 197 -17.95 -13.45 10.34
C LEU A 197 -19.34 -13.47 10.96
N LYS A 198 -20.21 -12.54 10.56
CA LYS A 198 -21.65 -12.64 10.73
C LYS A 198 -22.33 -12.88 9.40
N ALA A 199 -23.53 -13.44 9.44
CA ALA A 199 -24.35 -13.68 8.26
C ALA A 199 -25.65 -12.89 8.35
N ILE A 200 -26.04 -12.26 7.24
CA ILE A 200 -27.36 -11.67 7.07
C ILE A 200 -28.09 -12.47 6.01
N ALA A 201 -29.23 -13.07 6.37
CA ALA A 201 -30.07 -13.80 5.44
C ALA A 201 -30.58 -12.87 4.32
N ARG A 202 -30.37 -13.26 3.06
CA ARG A 202 -30.88 -12.54 1.90
C ARG A 202 -32.35 -12.88 1.66
N ARG A 203 -33.26 -12.38 2.51
CA ARG A 203 -34.70 -12.50 2.28
C ARG A 203 -35.16 -11.40 1.31
N GLY A 204 -35.77 -11.79 0.18
CA GLY A 204 -36.50 -10.86 -0.69
C GLY A 204 -35.71 -10.08 -1.76
N LEU A 205 -34.44 -10.42 -2.04
CA LEU A 205 -33.68 -9.79 -3.13
C LEU A 205 -33.88 -10.55 -4.46
N GLU A 206 -34.27 -9.83 -5.52
CA GLU A 206 -34.37 -10.38 -6.87
C GLU A 206 -33.02 -10.95 -7.34
N ALA A 207 -33.07 -12.00 -8.17
CA ALA A 207 -31.89 -12.71 -8.64
C ALA A 207 -30.88 -11.84 -9.41
N SER A 208 -31.33 -10.70 -9.96
CA SER A 208 -30.55 -9.69 -10.68
C SER A 208 -29.65 -8.82 -9.77
N SER A 209 -29.93 -8.75 -8.47
CA SER A 209 -29.17 -7.95 -7.48
C SER A 209 -28.12 -8.77 -6.73
N ARG A 210 -27.85 -10.00 -7.15
CA ARG A 210 -26.90 -10.90 -6.48
C ARG A 210 -25.46 -10.41 -6.71
N SER A 211 -24.87 -9.83 -5.67
CA SER A 211 -23.41 -9.62 -5.61
C SER A 211 -22.68 -10.93 -5.93
N HIS A 212 -21.68 -10.86 -6.81
CA HIS A 212 -20.81 -11.98 -7.17
C HIS A 212 -19.84 -12.37 -6.04
N ARG A 213 -19.90 -11.69 -4.87
CA ARG A 213 -18.98 -11.87 -3.74
C ARG A 213 -19.76 -12.08 -2.42
N PRO A 214 -19.48 -13.15 -1.67
CA PRO A 214 -20.01 -13.43 -0.33
C PRO A 214 -19.77 -12.35 0.73
N ILE A 215 -18.56 -11.79 0.86
CA ILE A 215 -18.27 -10.70 1.81
C ILE A 215 -18.84 -9.39 1.26
N ALA A 216 -19.80 -8.81 1.99
CA ALA A 216 -20.53 -7.63 1.57
C ALA A 216 -20.10 -6.34 2.31
N VAL A 217 -19.68 -6.49 3.57
CA VAL A 217 -19.25 -5.39 4.43
C VAL A 217 -18.02 -5.84 5.24
N GLU A 218 -17.04 -4.95 5.35
CA GLU A 218 -15.87 -5.10 6.21
C GLU A 218 -15.90 -4.01 7.28
N MET A 219 -15.93 -4.41 8.55
CA MET A 219 -15.76 -3.49 9.67
C MET A 219 -14.26 -3.22 9.81
N GLY A 220 -13.83 -1.97 9.58
CA GLY A 220 -12.41 -1.61 9.64
C GLY A 220 -11.86 -1.71 11.06
N ASP A 221 -10.68 -2.31 11.22
CA ASP A 221 -9.94 -2.31 12.47
C ASP A 221 -9.45 -0.89 12.84
N VAL A 222 -9.46 -0.57 14.13
CA VAL A 222 -8.77 0.62 14.65
C VAL A 222 -7.28 0.33 14.74
N SER A 223 -6.48 0.85 13.82
CA SER A 223 -5.01 0.77 13.90
C SER A 223 -4.44 1.95 14.69
N ILE A 224 -3.68 1.67 15.75
CA ILE A 224 -2.85 2.67 16.43
C ILE A 224 -1.51 2.72 15.70
N SER A 225 -1.19 3.85 15.07
CA SER A 225 0.14 4.12 14.53
C SER A 225 1.03 4.74 15.62
N THR A 226 2.29 4.33 15.70
CA THR A 226 3.32 5.01 16.51
C THR A 226 4.44 5.58 15.61
N PRO A 227 4.14 6.64 14.83
CA PRO A 227 5.06 7.14 13.80
C PRO A 227 6.47 7.45 14.33
N GLY A 228 6.56 7.95 15.57
CA GLY A 228 7.83 8.30 16.19
C GLY A 228 8.81 7.13 16.36
N MET A 229 8.32 5.90 16.56
CA MET A 229 9.17 4.71 16.68
C MET A 229 9.68 4.23 15.31
N GLU A 230 8.81 4.29 14.30
CA GLU A 230 9.15 3.91 12.92
C GLU A 230 10.17 4.87 12.31
N ILE A 231 9.98 6.18 12.52
CA ILE A 231 10.94 7.22 12.11
C ILE A 231 12.30 6.98 12.77
N ARG A 232 12.33 6.74 14.10
CA ARG A 232 13.60 6.47 14.82
C ARG A 232 14.33 5.24 14.31
N ARG A 233 13.62 4.14 14.07
CA ARG A 233 14.21 2.90 13.50
C ARG A 233 14.72 3.12 12.07
N GLY A 234 14.05 3.96 11.28
CA GLY A 234 14.55 4.40 9.97
C GLY A 234 15.86 5.17 10.07
N LEU A 235 15.95 6.10 11.03
CA LEU A 235 17.15 6.92 11.27
C LEU A 235 18.34 6.11 11.82
N GLU A 236 18.12 5.04 12.60
CA GLU A 236 19.19 4.21 13.18
C GLU A 236 20.07 3.52 12.14
N LYS A 237 19.54 3.27 10.93
CA LYS A 237 20.29 2.64 9.83
C LYS A 237 21.12 3.62 9.01
N LYS A 238 21.00 4.92 9.28
CA LYS A 238 21.50 6.00 8.41
C LYS A 238 22.53 6.87 9.13
N PRO A 239 23.44 7.52 8.38
CA PRO A 239 24.51 8.29 8.98
C PRO A 239 23.94 9.45 9.80
N ARG A 240 24.47 9.64 11.02
CA ARG A 240 24.11 10.78 11.85
C ARG A 240 24.93 11.97 11.37
N SER A 241 24.27 13.10 11.19
CA SER A 241 24.92 14.39 11.01
C SER A 241 25.77 14.71 12.24
N THR A 242 27.04 14.31 12.22
CA THR A 242 28.08 15.04 12.95
C THR A 242 28.28 16.35 12.21
N GLU A 243 28.15 17.45 12.95
CA GLU A 243 28.28 18.86 12.55
C GLU A 243 28.93 19.07 11.17
N ILE A 244 28.15 19.64 10.23
CA ILE A 244 28.64 20.27 9.00
C ILE A 244 29.33 21.58 9.38
#